data_AF-A0A0A2G271-F1
#
_entry.id   AF-A0A0A2G271-F1
#
_cell.length_a   1.000
_cell.length_b   1.000
_cell.length_c   1.000
_cell.angle_alpha   90.00
_cell.angle_beta   90.00
_cell.angle_gamma   90.00
#
_symmetry.space_group_name_H-M   'P 1'
#
loop_
_entity.id
_entity.type
_entity.pdbx_description
1 polymer ?
#
loop_
_entity_poly.entity_id
_entity_poly.type
_entity_poly.pdbx_seq_one_letter_code
_entity_poly.pdbx_strand_id
1 'polypeptide(L)'
;MKVKVFQNLMLAFCFVLVLSACKKPDAPVVPEPDLPIVEDPYQSITENKVLLPILIREPDMDKVIEAEKKRGGTLLEKLLPDPKKGGGYVLYRFGYEKMDVKELHYRIDPESGVFLKAIVKFPSNQTTLAKCLALSSKHGFNDEHVLAKLCSGLVRDKSTLFVIEQEKKEGEDWLEFIQYGKQPQAFPTIKEIPSEYGEMLENSLYSFTRIKQVELNAGNELKRTEEQEYGKHKGKVRYALFELNEKEAPMTHRGYFFEWQDDTPENKLGQCFEIIFIYNEPTLGYYTDDIRKVSIPTKEFYSLCQREGFEWRLRRENGIDDFYNKEKKLRIISRTPTFNDINPEKMLFTINFVRHDDAKVAPAMPSPILKAKMNPSTNENANQSMRLR
;
A
#
# COMPACT_ATOMS: atom_id res chain seq x y z
N MET A 1 9.47 -50.09 -62.90
CA MET A 1 9.04 -49.92 -61.48
C MET A 1 10.27 -49.82 -60.58
N LYS A 2 10.84 -48.61 -60.45
CA LYS A 2 12.10 -48.34 -59.76
C LYS A 2 12.08 -46.95 -59.09
N VAL A 3 11.06 -46.67 -58.28
CA VAL A 3 10.94 -45.35 -57.59
C VAL A 3 10.55 -45.46 -56.11
N LYS A 4 10.19 -46.63 -55.56
CA LYS A 4 9.74 -46.76 -54.16
C LYS A 4 10.78 -47.30 -53.15
N VAL A 5 12.00 -47.65 -53.56
CA VAL A 5 13.05 -48.15 -52.64
C VAL A 5 14.09 -47.07 -52.28
N PHE A 6 14.26 -46.04 -53.12
CA PHE A 6 15.24 -44.97 -52.89
C PHE A 6 14.79 -43.91 -51.86
N GLN A 7 13.49 -43.74 -51.60
CA GLN A 7 13.00 -42.79 -50.59
C GLN A 7 13.18 -43.29 -49.14
N ASN A 8 13.14 -44.60 -48.89
CA ASN A 8 13.34 -45.14 -47.55
C ASN A 8 14.82 -45.28 -47.15
N LEU A 9 15.74 -45.36 -48.13
CA LEU A 9 17.19 -45.40 -47.85
C LEU A 9 17.76 -44.00 -47.54
N MET A 10 17.24 -42.95 -48.18
CA MET A 10 17.62 -41.55 -47.89
C MET A 10 17.10 -41.07 -46.51
N LEU A 11 15.93 -41.55 -46.07
CA LEU A 11 15.42 -41.22 -44.73
C LEU A 11 16.23 -41.91 -43.60
N ALA A 12 16.74 -43.13 -43.82
CA ALA A 12 17.55 -43.83 -42.82
C ALA A 12 18.97 -43.26 -42.70
N PHE A 13 19.55 -42.73 -43.79
CA PHE A 13 20.91 -42.15 -43.76
C PHE A 13 20.95 -40.76 -43.12
N CYS A 14 19.88 -39.97 -43.21
CA CYS A 14 19.75 -38.70 -42.48
C CYS A 14 19.54 -38.91 -40.96
N PHE A 15 19.00 -40.05 -40.52
CA PHE A 15 18.86 -40.36 -39.09
C PHE A 15 20.16 -40.83 -38.44
N VAL A 16 21.07 -41.48 -39.17
CA VAL A 16 22.34 -41.98 -38.59
C VAL A 16 23.43 -40.90 -38.56
N LEU A 17 23.44 -39.95 -39.51
CA LEU A 17 24.45 -38.86 -39.52
C LEU A 17 24.14 -37.70 -38.57
N VAL A 18 22.89 -37.54 -38.11
CA VAL A 18 22.54 -36.53 -37.08
C VAL A 18 22.73 -37.05 -35.65
N LEU A 19 22.93 -38.36 -35.46
CA LEU A 19 23.14 -38.98 -34.14
C LEU A 19 24.62 -39.20 -33.75
N SER A 20 25.60 -38.91 -34.61
CA SER A 20 27.02 -39.21 -34.33
C SER A 20 28.01 -38.04 -34.48
N ALA A 21 27.53 -36.80 -34.63
CA ALA A 21 28.40 -35.63 -34.71
C ALA A 21 27.87 -34.42 -33.93
N CYS A 22 27.54 -34.64 -32.66
CA CYS A 22 27.63 -33.60 -31.64
C CYS A 22 28.08 -34.27 -30.35
N LYS A 23 29.40 -34.32 -30.13
CA LYS A 23 29.95 -34.39 -28.78
C LYS A 23 29.28 -33.25 -28.01
N LYS A 24 28.35 -33.56 -27.11
CA LYS A 24 28.01 -32.59 -26.08
C LYS A 24 29.30 -32.41 -25.24
N PRO A 25 29.78 -31.18 -25.03
CA PRO A 25 30.77 -30.93 -23.99
C PRO A 25 30.23 -31.51 -22.69
N ASP A 26 31.11 -31.86 -21.75
CA ASP A 26 30.76 -32.26 -20.38
C ASP A 26 29.43 -31.64 -20.02
N ALA A 27 28.41 -32.49 -19.84
CA ALA A 27 27.07 -32.01 -19.53
C ALA A 27 27.27 -30.93 -18.47
N PRO A 28 26.78 -29.68 -18.67
CA PRO A 28 26.84 -28.74 -17.59
C PRO A 28 26.17 -29.49 -16.46
N VAL A 29 26.91 -29.71 -15.37
CA VAL A 29 26.31 -30.08 -14.10
C VAL A 29 25.17 -29.09 -14.02
N VAL A 30 23.95 -29.56 -14.27
CA VAL A 30 22.77 -28.75 -14.02
C VAL A 30 22.96 -28.49 -12.55
N PRO A 31 23.29 -27.25 -12.13
CA PRO A 31 23.31 -26.96 -10.72
C PRO A 31 21.93 -27.43 -10.28
N GLU A 32 21.86 -28.37 -9.34
CA GLU A 32 20.63 -28.59 -8.60
C GLU A 32 20.04 -27.20 -8.40
N PRO A 33 18.78 -26.92 -8.82
CA PRO A 33 18.25 -25.57 -8.86
C PRO A 33 18.61 -24.97 -7.52
N ASP A 34 19.55 -24.00 -7.51
CA ASP A 34 20.30 -23.65 -6.30
C ASP A 34 19.27 -23.62 -5.19
N LEU A 35 19.31 -24.62 -4.30
CA LEU A 35 18.41 -24.65 -3.14
C LEU A 35 18.49 -23.24 -2.62
N PRO A 36 17.37 -22.48 -2.57
CA PRO A 36 17.41 -21.04 -2.38
C PRO A 36 18.38 -20.84 -1.23
N ILE A 37 19.54 -20.23 -1.50
CA ILE A 37 20.59 -20.11 -0.50
C ILE A 37 19.85 -19.53 0.69
N VAL A 38 19.66 -20.34 1.73
CA VAL A 38 19.03 -19.88 2.95
C VAL A 38 20.14 -19.06 3.56
N GLU A 39 20.28 -17.82 3.08
CA GLU A 39 21.16 -16.83 3.65
C GLU A 39 20.72 -16.78 5.11
N ASP A 40 21.57 -17.33 5.99
CA ASP A 40 21.36 -17.23 7.41
C ASP A 40 21.18 -15.73 7.70
N PRO A 41 19.99 -15.28 8.15
CA PRO A 41 19.74 -13.86 8.28
C PRO A 41 20.58 -13.23 9.40
N TYR A 42 21.25 -14.06 10.21
CA TYR A 42 22.21 -13.66 11.23
C TYR A 42 23.67 -13.64 10.73
N GLN A 43 23.96 -14.11 9.51
CA GLN A 43 25.30 -14.02 8.94
C GLN A 43 25.72 -12.56 8.75
N SER A 44 27.00 -12.32 8.99
CA SER A 44 27.59 -10.99 8.94
C SER A 44 27.71 -10.55 7.48
N ILE A 45 27.02 -9.48 7.08
CA ILE A 45 27.27 -8.83 5.79
C ILE A 45 28.73 -8.39 5.81
N THR A 46 29.59 -9.01 5.00
CA THR A 46 31.04 -8.76 5.01
C THR A 46 31.39 -7.33 4.58
N GLU A 47 30.54 -6.67 3.81
CA GLU A 47 30.64 -5.28 3.38
C GLU A 47 29.89 -4.35 4.36
N ASN A 48 30.57 -3.37 4.98
CA ASN A 48 29.95 -2.34 5.85
C ASN A 48 29.05 -2.89 6.98
N LYS A 49 29.53 -3.95 7.65
CA LYS A 49 28.94 -4.83 8.69
C LYS A 49 27.83 -4.32 9.62
N VAL A 50 27.70 -3.02 9.90
CA VAL A 50 26.75 -2.46 10.89
C VAL A 50 25.73 -1.51 10.26
N LEU A 51 25.92 -1.08 9.00
CA LEU A 51 25.01 -0.10 8.38
C LEU A 51 23.58 -0.65 8.23
N LEU A 52 23.44 -1.96 8.06
CA LEU A 52 22.15 -2.64 8.00
C LEU A 52 21.89 -3.49 9.25
N PRO A 53 20.78 -3.25 9.96
CA PRO A 53 20.36 -4.11 11.05
C PRO A 53 19.94 -5.50 10.55
N ILE A 54 19.80 -6.44 11.47
CA ILE A 54 19.23 -7.75 11.20
C ILE A 54 17.71 -7.59 11.12
N LEU A 55 17.17 -7.84 9.92
CA LEU A 55 15.77 -7.55 9.58
C LEU A 55 14.99 -8.85 9.35
N ILE A 56 14.39 -9.35 10.43
CA ILE A 56 13.59 -10.57 10.51
C ILE A 56 12.33 -10.27 11.31
N ARG A 57 11.18 -10.87 10.93
CA ARG A 57 9.90 -10.63 11.61
C ARG A 57 9.89 -11.11 13.07
N GLU A 58 10.44 -12.28 13.36
CA GLU A 58 10.52 -12.85 14.71
C GLU A 58 11.97 -13.21 15.02
N PRO A 59 12.79 -12.25 15.46
CA PRO A 59 14.20 -12.49 15.69
C PRO A 59 14.43 -13.26 16.99
N ASP A 60 15.23 -14.33 16.91
CA ASP A 60 15.95 -14.86 18.07
C ASP A 60 16.97 -13.82 18.56
N MET A 61 16.65 -13.14 19.66
CA MET A 61 17.46 -12.05 20.18
C MET A 61 18.80 -12.49 20.76
N ASP A 62 18.96 -13.74 21.17
CA ASP A 62 20.26 -14.25 21.61
C ASP A 62 21.21 -14.35 20.41
N LYS A 63 20.70 -14.83 19.26
CA LYS A 63 21.44 -14.80 18.00
C LYS A 63 21.71 -13.39 17.50
N VAL A 64 20.76 -12.46 17.64
CA VAL A 64 21.01 -11.03 17.32
C VAL A 64 22.15 -10.48 18.18
N ILE A 65 22.13 -10.72 19.49
CA ILE A 65 23.19 -10.26 20.40
C ILE A 65 24.56 -10.82 20.00
N GLU A 66 24.64 -12.11 19.67
CA GLU A 66 25.88 -12.72 19.20
C GLU A 66 26.36 -12.15 17.85
N ALA A 67 25.43 -11.93 16.92
CA ALA A 67 25.74 -11.35 15.62
C ALA A 67 26.24 -9.91 15.74
N GLU A 68 25.59 -9.08 16.57
CA GLU A 68 26.04 -7.69 16.79
C GLU A 68 27.38 -7.63 17.53
N LYS A 69 27.65 -8.53 18.48
CA LYS A 69 28.98 -8.69 19.08
C LYS A 69 30.05 -9.01 18.03
N LYS A 70 29.76 -9.94 17.11
CA LYS A 70 30.66 -10.27 15.98
C LYS A 70 30.86 -9.09 15.01
N ARG A 71 29.89 -8.19 14.93
CA ARG A 71 29.95 -6.94 14.15
C ARG A 71 30.66 -5.80 14.90
N GLY A 72 31.12 -6.02 16.14
CA GLY A 72 31.85 -5.04 16.95
C GLY A 72 31.00 -4.25 17.94
N GLY A 73 29.72 -4.59 18.09
CA GLY A 73 28.79 -3.93 18.99
C GLY A 73 28.87 -4.43 20.43
N THR A 74 28.60 -3.54 21.37
CA THR A 74 28.43 -3.87 22.79
C THR A 74 26.98 -3.62 23.20
N LEU A 75 26.32 -4.60 23.82
CA LEU A 75 24.99 -4.41 24.39
C LEU A 75 25.11 -3.46 25.59
N LEU A 76 24.62 -2.23 25.43
CA LEU A 76 24.64 -1.21 26.46
C LEU A 76 23.47 -1.36 27.42
N GLU A 77 22.31 -1.76 26.90
CA GLU A 77 21.06 -1.77 27.66
C GLU A 77 20.06 -2.77 27.10
N LYS A 78 19.34 -3.45 27.99
CA LYS A 78 18.10 -4.17 27.70
C LYS A 78 17.01 -3.61 28.61
N LEU A 79 16.04 -2.89 28.05
CA LEU A 79 14.90 -2.37 28.82
C LEU A 79 13.66 -3.22 28.57
N LEU A 80 12.98 -3.59 29.65
CA LEU A 80 11.67 -4.22 29.60
C LEU A 80 10.58 -3.17 29.30
N PRO A 81 9.40 -3.61 28.81
CA PRO A 81 8.30 -2.71 28.55
C PRO A 81 7.90 -1.94 29.82
N ASP A 82 7.73 -0.63 29.68
CA ASP A 82 7.21 0.24 30.74
C ASP A 82 5.97 0.99 30.20
N PRO A 83 4.75 0.49 30.51
CA PRO A 83 3.51 1.14 30.12
C PRO A 83 3.39 2.58 30.63
N LYS A 84 4.02 2.91 31.77
CA LYS A 84 3.93 4.24 32.39
C LYS A 84 4.80 5.29 31.68
N LYS A 85 5.79 4.85 30.91
CA LYS A 85 6.68 5.71 30.10
C LYS A 85 6.41 5.60 28.59
N GLY A 86 5.31 4.96 28.20
CA GLY A 86 4.94 4.77 26.80
C GLY A 86 5.79 3.73 26.05
N GLY A 87 6.49 2.85 26.77
CA GLY A 87 7.31 1.79 26.18
C GLY A 87 6.58 0.46 26.14
N GLY A 88 5.73 0.24 25.13
CA GLY A 88 5.07 -1.06 24.89
C GLY A 88 5.97 -2.12 24.22
N TYR A 89 7.29 -2.03 24.39
CA TYR A 89 8.27 -2.86 23.68
C TYR A 89 9.48 -3.21 24.55
N VAL A 90 10.14 -4.32 24.23
CA VAL A 90 11.49 -4.62 24.74
C VAL A 90 12.50 -3.86 23.89
N LEU A 91 13.38 -3.08 24.51
CA LEU A 91 14.46 -2.36 23.83
C LEU A 91 15.79 -3.09 24.06
N TYR A 92 16.53 -3.32 22.98
CA TYR A 92 17.94 -3.70 23.02
C TYR A 92 18.77 -2.59 22.39
N ARG A 93 19.66 -1.96 23.16
CA ARG A 93 20.55 -0.89 22.70
C ARG A 93 21.98 -1.39 22.59
N PHE A 94 22.53 -1.31 21.39
CA PHE A 94 23.93 -1.59 21.11
C PHE A 94 24.69 -0.29 20.82
N GLY A 95 25.92 -0.19 21.34
CA GLY A 95 26.87 0.87 21.04
C GLY A 95 28.04 0.35 20.23
N TYR A 96 28.57 1.18 19.35
CA TYR A 96 29.71 0.86 18.50
C TYR A 96 30.78 1.94 18.64
N GLU A 97 32.00 1.53 19.01
CA GLU A 97 33.13 2.44 19.12
C GLU A 97 33.93 2.48 17.82
N LYS A 98 34.32 3.68 17.38
CA LYS A 98 35.18 3.90 16.19
C LYS A 98 34.61 3.34 14.89
N MET A 99 33.29 3.23 14.79
CA MET A 99 32.58 2.83 13.57
C MET A 99 31.72 3.98 13.03
N ASP A 100 31.27 3.81 11.78
CA ASP A 100 30.35 4.77 11.12
C ASP A 100 28.97 4.83 11.80
N VAL A 101 28.61 3.79 12.56
CA VAL A 101 27.39 3.72 13.40
C VAL A 101 27.77 4.07 14.83
N LYS A 102 26.96 4.89 15.50
CA LYS A 102 27.10 5.15 16.95
C LYS A 102 26.31 4.12 17.76
N GLU A 103 25.04 3.96 17.41
CA GLU A 103 24.11 3.11 18.15
C GLU A 103 23.14 2.39 17.22
N LEU A 104 22.70 1.22 17.68
CA LEU A 104 21.65 0.44 17.07
C LEU A 104 20.64 0.03 18.12
N HIS A 105 19.37 0.40 17.91
CA HIS A 105 18.28 0.10 18.82
C HIS A 105 17.33 -0.88 18.16
N TYR A 106 17.10 -2.04 18.77
CA TYR A 106 16.05 -2.97 18.36
C TYR A 106 14.85 -2.86 19.30
N ARG A 107 13.65 -2.73 18.73
CA ARG A 107 12.38 -2.73 19.46
C ARG A 107 11.58 -3.97 19.09
N ILE A 108 11.30 -4.80 20.09
CA ILE A 108 10.59 -6.08 19.93
C ILE A 108 9.28 -6.03 20.71
N ASP A 109 8.21 -6.54 20.12
CA ASP A 109 6.95 -6.75 20.80
C ASP A 109 7.12 -7.80 21.90
N PRO A 110 6.76 -7.50 23.16
CA PRO A 110 7.10 -8.36 24.29
C PRO A 110 6.27 -9.64 24.34
N GLU A 111 5.07 -9.65 23.74
CA GLU A 111 4.14 -10.77 23.80
C GLU A 111 4.36 -11.72 22.62
N SER A 112 4.42 -11.19 21.41
CA SER A 112 4.55 -11.97 20.18
C SER A 112 6.00 -12.22 19.77
N GLY A 113 6.97 -11.48 20.33
CA GLY A 113 8.37 -11.53 19.89
C GLY A 113 8.60 -10.91 18.51
N VAL A 114 7.59 -10.26 17.92
CA VAL A 114 7.68 -9.64 16.60
C VAL A 114 8.59 -8.40 16.65
N PHE A 115 9.49 -8.29 15.69
CA PHE A 115 10.27 -7.09 15.44
C PHE A 115 9.33 -5.93 15.08
N LEU A 116 9.45 -4.81 15.79
CA LEU A 116 8.68 -3.61 15.52
C LEU A 116 9.48 -2.61 14.69
N LYS A 117 10.68 -2.25 15.15
CA LYS A 117 11.62 -1.41 14.41
C LYS A 117 13.06 -1.56 14.86
N ALA A 118 13.98 -1.25 13.97
CA ALA A 118 15.37 -0.95 14.30
C ALA A 118 15.67 0.52 14.00
N ILE A 119 16.48 1.17 14.85
CA ILE A 119 16.95 2.54 14.64
C ILE A 119 18.46 2.50 14.57
N VAL A 120 19.01 2.88 13.43
CA VAL A 120 20.45 3.02 13.24
C VAL A 120 20.81 4.50 13.33
N LYS A 121 21.70 4.82 14.26
CA LYS A 121 22.13 6.18 14.53
C LYS A 121 23.55 6.39 14.03
N PHE A 122 23.75 7.41 13.19
CA PHE A 122 25.06 7.76 12.63
C PHE A 122 25.43 9.20 13.01
N PRO A 123 26.73 9.55 13.08
CA PRO A 123 27.15 10.95 13.06
C PRO A 123 26.62 11.60 11.77
N SER A 124 26.14 12.85 11.81
CA SER A 124 25.74 13.54 10.57
C SER A 124 26.94 13.82 9.68
N ASN A 125 27.24 12.85 8.82
CA ASN A 125 28.12 12.99 7.68
C ASN A 125 27.37 12.42 6.46
N GLN A 126 27.42 13.14 5.33
CA GLN A 126 26.66 12.74 4.13
C GLN A 126 27.13 11.39 3.55
N THR A 127 28.40 11.04 3.74
CA THR A 127 29.03 9.85 3.15
C THR A 127 28.48 8.55 3.74
N THR A 128 28.27 8.48 5.05
CA THR A 128 27.76 7.29 5.76
C THR A 128 26.30 7.04 5.43
N LEU A 129 25.47 8.09 5.42
CA LEU A 129 24.07 7.98 5.01
C LEU A 129 23.95 7.46 3.58
N ALA A 130 24.72 8.03 2.64
CA ALA A 130 24.72 7.59 1.25
C ALA A 130 25.14 6.12 1.10
N LYS A 131 26.17 5.68 1.83
CA LYS A 131 26.58 4.26 1.88
C LYS A 131 25.47 3.36 2.41
N CYS A 132 24.78 3.76 3.47
CA CYS A 132 23.71 2.96 4.05
C CYS A 132 22.50 2.84 3.10
N LEU A 133 22.10 3.93 2.45
CA LEU A 133 21.04 3.91 1.44
C LEU A 133 21.42 3.05 0.22
N ALA A 134 22.65 3.18 -0.28
CA ALA A 134 23.15 2.35 -1.38
C ALA A 134 23.17 0.85 -1.01
N LEU A 135 23.59 0.52 0.21
CA LEU A 135 23.56 -0.85 0.71
C LEU A 135 22.11 -1.36 0.88
N SER A 136 21.21 -0.53 1.42
CA SER A 136 19.78 -0.86 1.51
C SER A 136 19.20 -1.21 0.14
N SER A 137 19.51 -0.43 -0.90
CA SER A 137 19.09 -0.72 -2.26
C SER A 137 19.67 -2.04 -2.79
N LYS A 138 20.96 -2.34 -2.54
CA LYS A 138 21.55 -3.66 -2.86
C LYS A 138 20.78 -4.82 -2.17
N HIS A 139 20.26 -4.60 -0.97
CA HIS A 139 19.48 -5.60 -0.23
C HIS A 139 17.98 -5.63 -0.57
N GLY A 140 17.55 -4.88 -1.59
CA GLY A 140 16.21 -4.94 -2.17
C GLY A 140 15.22 -3.92 -1.62
N PHE A 141 15.70 -2.83 -1.02
CA PHE A 141 14.86 -1.67 -0.70
C PHE A 141 14.70 -0.78 -1.94
N ASN A 142 13.46 -0.56 -2.38
CA ASN A 142 13.12 0.26 -3.55
C ASN A 142 11.85 1.10 -3.30
N ASP A 143 11.39 1.86 -4.30
CA ASP A 143 10.22 2.73 -4.18
C ASP A 143 8.97 2.20 -4.91
N GLU A 144 8.96 0.92 -5.29
CA GLU A 144 7.89 0.29 -6.08
C GLU A 144 6.66 -0.04 -5.24
N HIS A 145 6.85 -0.39 -3.97
CA HIS A 145 5.76 -0.76 -3.08
C HIS A 145 4.96 0.47 -2.63
N VAL A 146 3.63 0.35 -2.48
CA VAL A 146 2.76 1.48 -2.08
C VAL A 146 3.22 2.17 -0.79
N LEU A 147 3.70 1.41 0.20
CA LEU A 147 4.26 1.96 1.45
C LEU A 147 5.44 2.92 1.23
N ALA A 148 6.22 2.75 0.17
CA ALA A 148 7.34 3.67 -0.14
C ALA A 148 6.80 5.07 -0.38
N LYS A 149 5.66 5.16 -1.08
CA LYS A 149 4.96 6.41 -1.31
C LYS A 149 4.29 6.91 -0.02
N LEU A 150 3.62 6.03 0.73
CA LEU A 150 2.95 6.37 2.00
C LEU A 150 3.90 7.00 3.03
N CYS A 151 5.08 6.41 3.19
CA CYS A 151 6.06 6.78 4.22
C CYS A 151 7.16 7.74 3.72
N SER A 152 7.12 8.16 2.44
CA SER A 152 8.24 8.88 1.80
C SER A 152 9.58 8.15 2.00
N GLY A 153 9.58 6.83 1.85
CA GLY A 153 10.68 5.94 2.23
C GLY A 153 10.99 4.88 1.18
N LEU A 154 11.96 4.02 1.46
CA LEU A 154 12.24 2.82 0.65
C LEU A 154 11.64 1.60 1.33
N VAL A 155 11.22 0.62 0.53
CA VAL A 155 10.54 -0.59 1.02
C VAL A 155 11.21 -1.84 0.51
N ARG A 156 11.36 -2.82 1.40
CA ARG A 156 11.75 -4.18 1.06
C ARG A 156 10.58 -5.12 1.35
N ASP A 157 10.00 -5.69 0.31
CA ASP A 157 8.95 -6.70 0.41
C ASP A 157 9.46 -8.06 -0.10
N LYS A 158 10.16 -8.80 0.77
CA LYS A 158 10.70 -10.14 0.49
C LYS A 158 9.97 -11.19 1.33
N SER A 159 10.65 -11.85 2.28
CA SER A 159 10.00 -12.71 3.28
C SER A 159 9.15 -11.89 4.26
N THR A 160 9.55 -10.64 4.48
CA THR A 160 9.00 -9.72 5.49
C THR A 160 8.99 -8.30 4.92
N LEU A 161 8.01 -7.50 5.32
CA LEU A 161 7.84 -6.13 4.82
C LEU A 161 8.47 -5.10 5.75
N PHE A 162 9.43 -4.34 5.23
CA PHE A 162 10.12 -3.27 5.94
C PHE A 162 10.09 -1.95 5.18
N VAL A 163 9.94 -0.85 5.90
CA VAL A 163 10.06 0.52 5.40
C VAL A 163 11.29 1.18 6.03
N ILE A 164 12.05 1.96 5.25
CA ILE A 164 13.11 2.83 5.74
C ILE A 164 12.59 4.26 5.77
N GLU A 165 12.63 4.87 6.96
CA GLU A 165 12.39 6.31 7.15
C GLU A 165 13.66 6.98 7.66
N GLN A 166 13.93 8.20 7.17
CA GLN A 166 15.03 9.03 7.65
C GLN A 166 14.51 10.13 8.56
N GLU A 167 15.13 10.27 9.71
CA GLU A 167 14.90 11.38 10.63
C GLU A 167 16.22 12.11 10.91
N LYS A 168 16.16 13.44 11.03
CA LYS A 168 17.30 14.28 11.42
C LYS A 168 17.02 14.89 12.79
N LYS A 169 17.85 14.57 13.77
CA LYS A 169 17.72 15.05 15.15
C LYS A 169 19.07 15.52 15.65
N GLU A 170 19.14 16.76 16.16
CA GLU A 170 20.28 17.27 16.93
C GLU A 170 21.66 17.10 16.24
N GLY A 171 21.72 17.24 14.91
CA GLY A 171 22.98 17.05 14.15
C GLY A 171 23.38 15.58 13.99
N GLU A 172 22.41 14.68 14.05
CA GLU A 172 22.56 13.25 13.80
C GLU A 172 21.50 12.77 12.80
N ASP A 173 21.91 11.78 11.98
CA ASP A 173 21.02 11.10 11.05
C ASP A 173 20.58 9.77 11.64
N TRP A 174 19.26 9.54 11.61
CA TRP A 174 18.60 8.37 12.15
C TRP A 174 17.90 7.67 10.98
N LEU A 175 18.24 6.40 10.76
CA LEU A 175 17.49 5.55 9.83
C LEU A 175 16.65 4.57 10.63
N GLU A 176 15.34 4.68 10.50
CA GLU A 176 14.38 3.77 11.09
C GLU A 176 14.00 2.69 10.07
N PHE A 177 14.22 1.43 10.43
CA PHE A 177 13.75 0.26 9.70
C PHE A 177 12.51 -0.26 10.40
N ILE A 178 11.36 0.04 9.82
CA ILE A 178 10.04 -0.12 10.42
C ILE A 178 9.39 -1.38 9.82
N GLN A 179 9.06 -2.36 10.66
CA GLN A 179 8.34 -3.55 10.21
C GLN A 179 6.84 -3.25 10.07
N TYR A 180 6.30 -3.73 8.94
CA TYR A 180 4.88 -3.79 8.65
C TYR A 180 4.47 -5.25 8.41
N GLY A 181 3.20 -5.55 8.62
CA GLY A 181 2.59 -6.81 8.22
C GLY A 181 2.60 -6.95 6.71
N LYS A 182 3.12 -8.06 6.20
CA LYS A 182 3.16 -8.35 4.77
C LYS A 182 1.77 -8.83 4.31
N GLN A 183 1.35 -8.43 3.11
CA GLN A 183 0.18 -9.01 2.45
C GLN A 183 0.40 -10.54 2.29
N PRO A 184 -0.43 -11.40 2.93
CA PRO A 184 -0.17 -12.85 3.01
C PRO A 184 -0.30 -13.56 1.66
N GLN A 185 -1.24 -13.12 0.84
CA GLN A 185 -1.54 -13.68 -0.47
C GLN A 185 -2.10 -12.61 -1.40
N ALA A 186 -2.21 -12.91 -2.70
CA ALA A 186 -2.95 -12.05 -3.61
C ALA A 186 -4.42 -11.94 -3.15
N PHE A 187 -4.94 -10.72 -3.08
CA PHE A 187 -6.36 -10.48 -2.79
C PHE A 187 -7.13 -10.26 -4.08
N PRO A 188 -8.45 -10.56 -4.12
CA PRO A 188 -9.27 -10.13 -5.24
C PRO A 188 -9.25 -8.61 -5.34
N THR A 189 -9.47 -8.08 -6.54
CA THR A 189 -9.68 -6.64 -6.75
C THR A 189 -10.80 -6.41 -7.76
N ILE A 190 -11.25 -5.17 -7.87
CA ILE A 190 -12.25 -4.78 -8.88
C ILE A 190 -11.64 -4.88 -10.28
N LYS A 191 -12.47 -5.20 -11.29
CA LYS A 191 -11.96 -5.48 -12.65
C LYS A 191 -11.36 -4.25 -13.31
N GLU A 192 -12.05 -3.13 -13.18
CA GLU A 192 -11.69 -1.84 -13.76
C GLU A 192 -12.12 -0.71 -12.83
N ILE A 193 -11.44 0.43 -12.97
CA ILE A 193 -11.87 1.68 -12.35
C ILE A 193 -13.03 2.20 -13.20
N PRO A 194 -14.23 2.50 -12.64
CA PRO A 194 -15.46 2.82 -13.38
C PRO A 194 -15.41 4.22 -14.03
N SER A 195 -14.39 4.48 -14.85
CA SER A 195 -13.99 5.80 -15.34
C SER A 195 -14.99 6.44 -16.30
N GLU A 196 -15.90 5.66 -16.89
CA GLU A 196 -17.05 6.11 -17.67
C GLU A 196 -17.98 7.04 -16.86
N TYR A 197 -18.04 6.88 -15.54
CA TYR A 197 -18.79 7.77 -14.67
C TYR A 197 -18.14 9.15 -14.51
N GLY A 198 -16.87 9.31 -14.92
CA GLY A 198 -16.20 10.60 -14.95
C GLY A 198 -16.90 11.62 -15.84
N GLU A 199 -17.58 11.19 -16.90
CA GLU A 199 -18.36 12.07 -17.80
C GLU A 199 -19.62 12.67 -17.14
N MET A 200 -20.09 12.07 -16.05
CA MET A 200 -21.24 12.55 -15.29
C MET A 200 -20.90 13.73 -14.38
N LEU A 201 -19.62 13.86 -14.00
CA LEU A 201 -19.16 14.88 -13.05
C LEU A 201 -19.14 16.28 -13.67
N GLU A 202 -19.78 17.22 -12.98
CA GLU A 202 -19.96 18.62 -13.38
C GLU A 202 -20.59 18.78 -14.78
N ASN A 203 -21.43 17.82 -15.16
CA ASN A 203 -22.15 17.83 -16.42
C ASN A 203 -23.62 18.14 -16.15
N SER A 204 -24.11 19.24 -16.73
CA SER A 204 -25.48 19.73 -16.54
C SER A 204 -26.57 18.75 -16.98
N LEU A 205 -26.24 17.78 -17.83
CA LEU A 205 -27.16 16.72 -18.22
C LEU A 205 -27.47 15.75 -17.06
N TYR A 206 -26.55 15.59 -16.12
CA TYR A 206 -26.65 14.62 -15.02
C TYR A 206 -27.15 15.26 -13.73
N SER A 207 -28.34 15.87 -13.80
CA SER A 207 -29.12 16.25 -12.62
C SER A 207 -29.64 15.01 -11.87
N PHE A 208 -30.10 15.18 -10.62
CA PHE A 208 -30.71 14.10 -9.85
C PHE A 208 -31.79 13.34 -10.63
N THR A 209 -32.70 14.05 -11.31
CA THR A 209 -33.77 13.43 -12.10
C THR A 209 -33.21 12.53 -13.20
N ARG A 210 -32.15 12.98 -13.90
CA ARG A 210 -31.53 12.20 -14.97
C ARG A 210 -30.79 10.98 -14.42
N ILE A 211 -29.99 11.17 -13.36
CA ILE A 211 -29.26 10.06 -12.71
C ILE A 211 -30.26 9.02 -12.20
N LYS A 212 -31.33 9.44 -11.51
CA LYS A 212 -32.39 8.54 -11.06
C LYS A 212 -32.98 7.73 -12.21
N GLN A 213 -33.24 8.36 -13.36
CA GLN A 213 -33.74 7.63 -14.53
C GLN A 213 -32.72 6.60 -15.06
N VAL A 214 -31.44 6.96 -15.13
CA VAL A 214 -30.36 6.07 -15.61
C VAL A 214 -30.24 4.85 -14.68
N GLU A 215 -30.21 5.08 -13.37
CA GLU A 215 -30.11 4.02 -12.36
C GLU A 215 -31.32 3.08 -12.38
N LEU A 216 -32.54 3.63 -12.44
CA LEU A 216 -33.75 2.81 -12.53
C LEU A 216 -33.80 1.99 -13.83
N ASN A 217 -33.34 2.56 -14.95
CA ASN A 217 -33.24 1.84 -16.23
C ASN A 217 -32.22 0.70 -16.18
N ALA A 218 -31.16 0.83 -15.37
CA ALA A 218 -30.20 -0.23 -15.12
C ALA A 218 -30.75 -1.32 -14.17
N GLY A 219 -31.95 -1.13 -13.60
CA GLY A 219 -32.56 -2.06 -12.65
C GLY A 219 -32.13 -1.83 -11.20
N ASN A 220 -31.52 -0.69 -10.91
CA ASN A 220 -31.07 -0.33 -9.55
C ASN A 220 -32.21 0.34 -8.77
N GLU A 221 -32.13 0.31 -7.44
CA GLU A 221 -33.18 0.82 -6.56
C GLU A 221 -32.73 2.07 -5.80
N LEU A 222 -33.52 3.14 -5.84
CA LEU A 222 -33.28 4.32 -5.01
C LEU A 222 -33.60 4.01 -3.54
N LYS A 223 -32.56 3.92 -2.69
CA LYS A 223 -32.71 3.63 -1.26
C LYS A 223 -32.92 4.86 -0.41
N ARG A 224 -32.19 5.93 -0.71
CA ARG A 224 -32.16 7.12 0.13
C ARG A 224 -31.92 8.37 -0.71
N THR A 225 -32.58 9.44 -0.30
CA THR A 225 -32.22 10.79 -0.70
C THR A 225 -32.02 11.63 0.54
N GLU A 226 -31.12 12.60 0.45
CA GLU A 226 -31.05 13.68 1.42
C GLU A 226 -31.24 15.01 0.73
N GLU A 227 -31.97 15.88 1.40
CA GLU A 227 -32.25 17.22 0.94
C GLU A 227 -31.42 18.24 1.71
N GLN A 228 -31.15 19.36 1.06
CA GLN A 228 -30.58 20.54 1.69
C GLN A 228 -31.55 21.07 2.77
N GLU A 229 -31.09 21.16 4.01
CA GLU A 229 -31.96 21.51 5.15
C GLU A 229 -32.14 23.04 5.33
N TYR A 230 -31.17 23.82 4.85
CA TYR A 230 -31.05 25.28 5.08
C TYR A 230 -30.57 26.03 3.84
N GLY A 231 -30.74 27.35 3.83
CA GLY A 231 -30.28 28.23 2.74
C GLY A 231 -31.27 28.38 1.60
N LYS A 232 -30.84 29.01 0.50
CA LYS A 232 -31.69 29.34 -0.66
C LYS A 232 -32.18 28.08 -1.39
N HIS A 233 -31.43 27.00 -1.28
CA HIS A 233 -31.68 25.73 -1.96
C HIS A 233 -32.33 24.66 -1.07
N LYS A 234 -32.98 25.06 0.03
CA LYS A 234 -33.69 24.12 0.92
C LYS A 234 -34.67 23.22 0.15
N GLY A 235 -34.68 21.94 0.49
CA GLY A 235 -35.53 20.90 -0.14
C GLY A 235 -34.98 20.36 -1.46
N LYS A 236 -33.81 20.83 -1.93
CA LYS A 236 -33.14 20.25 -3.10
C LYS A 236 -32.34 19.01 -2.69
N VAL A 237 -32.42 17.95 -3.48
CA VAL A 237 -31.66 16.71 -3.24
C VAL A 237 -30.17 16.99 -3.38
N ARG A 238 -29.45 16.91 -2.26
CA ARG A 238 -27.98 17.06 -2.18
C ARG A 238 -27.26 15.73 -2.27
N TYR A 239 -27.96 14.63 -2.00
CA TYR A 239 -27.41 13.28 -2.09
C TYR A 239 -28.48 12.26 -2.44
N ALA A 240 -28.10 11.26 -3.24
CA ALA A 240 -28.91 10.08 -3.50
C ALA A 240 -28.06 8.81 -3.45
N LEU A 241 -28.60 7.76 -2.81
CA LEU A 241 -27.99 6.44 -2.71
C LEU A 241 -28.86 5.41 -3.41
N PHE A 242 -28.23 4.64 -4.30
CA PHE A 242 -28.87 3.55 -5.01
C PHE A 242 -28.26 2.22 -4.56
N GLU A 243 -29.11 1.24 -4.28
CA GLU A 243 -28.71 -0.17 -4.22
C GLU A 243 -28.64 -0.70 -5.65
N LEU A 244 -27.54 -1.37 -5.97
CA LEU A 244 -27.29 -1.89 -7.29
C LEU A 244 -27.82 -3.31 -7.41
N ASN A 245 -28.30 -3.65 -8.59
CA ASN A 245 -28.73 -5.00 -8.90
C ASN A 245 -27.54 -5.98 -8.90
N GLU A 246 -27.82 -7.27 -8.76
CA GLU A 246 -26.80 -8.32 -8.60
C GLU A 246 -25.79 -8.42 -9.76
N LYS A 247 -26.12 -7.92 -10.97
CA LYS A 247 -25.20 -7.94 -12.12
C LYS A 247 -24.02 -6.97 -11.95
N GLU A 248 -24.15 -5.99 -11.06
CA GLU A 248 -23.12 -5.00 -10.74
C GLU A 248 -22.16 -5.50 -9.64
N ALA A 249 -22.38 -6.71 -9.11
CA ALA A 249 -21.49 -7.30 -8.11
C ALA A 249 -20.03 -7.35 -8.60
N PRO A 250 -19.05 -7.04 -7.74
CA PRO A 250 -19.15 -6.92 -6.27
C PRO A 250 -19.56 -5.53 -5.76
N MET A 251 -19.87 -4.58 -6.63
CA MET A 251 -20.42 -3.29 -6.22
C MET A 251 -21.85 -3.50 -5.72
N THR A 252 -22.19 -2.85 -4.62
CA THR A 252 -23.51 -3.00 -3.99
C THR A 252 -24.31 -1.73 -3.95
N HIS A 253 -23.62 -0.60 -3.84
CA HIS A 253 -24.27 0.70 -3.80
C HIS A 253 -23.49 1.73 -4.60
N ARG A 254 -24.22 2.71 -5.13
CA ARG A 254 -23.67 3.89 -5.77
C ARG A 254 -24.34 5.14 -5.22
N GLY A 255 -23.55 6.08 -4.73
CA GLY A 255 -24.03 7.34 -4.19
C GLY A 255 -23.62 8.52 -5.07
N TYR A 256 -24.47 9.54 -5.11
CA TYR A 256 -24.30 10.74 -5.94
C TYR A 256 -24.46 11.99 -5.09
N PHE A 257 -23.53 12.93 -5.20
CA PHE A 257 -23.58 14.21 -4.49
C PHE A 257 -23.82 15.35 -5.48
N PHE A 258 -24.71 16.26 -5.11
CA PHE A 258 -25.18 17.37 -5.95
C PHE A 258 -24.84 18.72 -5.33
N GLU A 259 -24.33 19.65 -6.14
CA GLU A 259 -23.84 20.94 -5.66
C GLU A 259 -25.00 21.93 -5.44
N TRP A 260 -25.14 22.44 -4.22
CA TRP A 260 -26.19 23.39 -3.85
C TRP A 260 -25.69 24.44 -2.85
N GLN A 261 -24.38 24.64 -2.72
CA GLN A 261 -23.83 25.70 -1.90
C GLN A 261 -24.26 27.07 -2.43
N ASP A 262 -24.63 27.98 -1.52
CA ASP A 262 -25.21 29.29 -1.86
C ASP A 262 -24.25 30.17 -2.68
N ASP A 263 -22.93 29.93 -2.60
CA ASP A 263 -21.88 30.63 -3.36
C ASP A 263 -21.50 29.93 -4.68
N THR A 264 -22.12 28.80 -5.00
CA THR A 264 -21.89 28.11 -6.28
C THR A 264 -22.49 28.92 -7.44
N PRO A 265 -21.76 29.08 -8.57
CA PRO A 265 -22.30 29.69 -9.79
C PRO A 265 -23.58 29.00 -10.28
N GLU A 266 -24.56 29.76 -10.76
CA GLU A 266 -25.87 29.21 -11.16
C GLU A 266 -25.78 28.09 -12.20
N ASN A 267 -24.80 28.15 -13.10
CA ASN A 267 -24.58 27.13 -14.12
C ASN A 267 -24.01 25.81 -13.58
N LYS A 268 -23.52 25.77 -12.34
CA LYS A 268 -23.00 24.58 -11.64
C LYS A 268 -23.98 24.02 -10.60
N LEU A 269 -25.01 24.77 -10.21
CA LEU A 269 -26.01 24.31 -9.24
C LEU A 269 -26.74 23.06 -9.74
N GLY A 270 -26.92 22.10 -8.84
CA GLY A 270 -27.60 20.82 -9.07
C GLY A 270 -26.85 19.82 -9.93
N GLN A 271 -25.61 20.12 -10.32
CA GLN A 271 -24.74 19.17 -11.01
C GLN A 271 -24.19 18.15 -10.03
N CYS A 272 -24.02 16.91 -10.50
CA CYS A 272 -23.30 15.90 -9.76
C CYS A 272 -21.81 16.26 -9.72
N PHE A 273 -21.24 16.47 -8.53
CA PHE A 273 -19.81 16.84 -8.39
C PHE A 273 -18.95 15.71 -7.80
N GLU A 274 -19.60 14.69 -7.22
CA GLU A 274 -18.93 13.53 -6.65
C GLU A 274 -19.82 12.29 -6.76
N ILE A 275 -19.18 11.14 -7.03
CA ILE A 275 -19.83 9.82 -7.08
C ILE A 275 -19.07 8.90 -6.14
N ILE A 276 -19.77 8.12 -5.32
CA ILE A 276 -19.17 7.08 -4.47
C ILE A 276 -19.62 5.70 -4.93
N PHE A 277 -18.65 4.81 -5.15
CA PHE A 277 -18.84 3.39 -5.42
C PHE A 277 -18.54 2.61 -4.16
N ILE A 278 -19.48 1.73 -3.76
CA ILE A 278 -19.43 1.01 -2.49
C ILE A 278 -19.44 -0.49 -2.76
N TYR A 279 -18.45 -1.19 -2.20
CA TYR A 279 -18.25 -2.62 -2.35
C TYR A 279 -18.29 -3.32 -1.00
N ASN A 280 -18.88 -4.51 -0.96
CA ASN A 280 -19.07 -5.25 0.30
C ASN A 280 -17.79 -5.78 0.92
N GLU A 281 -16.73 -5.96 0.13
CA GLU A 281 -15.49 -6.58 0.58
C GLU A 281 -14.35 -5.54 0.68
N PRO A 282 -13.84 -5.25 1.90
CA PRO A 282 -12.73 -4.29 2.08
C PRO A 282 -11.45 -4.76 1.38
N THR A 283 -11.28 -6.08 1.27
CA THR A 283 -10.16 -6.76 0.65
C THR A 283 -10.00 -6.50 -0.84
N LEU A 284 -11.03 -5.95 -1.50
CA LEU A 284 -10.95 -5.52 -2.90
C LEU A 284 -9.97 -4.37 -3.15
N GLY A 285 -9.73 -3.57 -2.11
CA GLY A 285 -8.80 -2.43 -2.17
C GLY A 285 -7.72 -2.44 -1.09
N TYR A 286 -7.96 -3.08 0.05
CA TYR A 286 -7.12 -2.94 1.25
C TYR A 286 -6.93 -4.25 2.01
N TYR A 287 -5.75 -4.45 2.57
CA TYR A 287 -5.53 -5.44 3.64
C TYR A 287 -5.18 -4.72 4.94
N THR A 288 -5.43 -5.37 6.07
CA THR A 288 -5.03 -4.85 7.38
C THR A 288 -3.67 -5.42 7.75
N ASP A 289 -2.70 -4.54 7.98
CA ASP A 289 -1.41 -4.89 8.57
C ASP A 289 -1.62 -5.57 9.94
N ASP A 290 -1.12 -6.79 10.11
CA ASP A 290 -1.28 -7.57 11.33
C ASP A 290 -0.36 -7.15 12.48
N ILE A 291 0.64 -6.31 12.21
CA ILE A 291 1.60 -5.74 13.17
C ILE A 291 1.17 -4.33 13.58
N ARG A 292 1.01 -3.41 12.62
CA ARG A 292 0.69 -1.98 12.88
C ARG A 292 -0.81 -1.71 12.96
N LYS A 293 -1.66 -2.66 12.56
CA LYS A 293 -3.13 -2.55 12.53
C LYS A 293 -3.63 -1.40 11.66
N VAL A 294 -2.88 -1.05 10.60
CA VAL A 294 -3.26 -0.02 9.63
C VAL A 294 -3.72 -0.67 8.31
N SER A 295 -4.75 -0.11 7.68
CA SER A 295 -5.17 -0.53 6.34
C SER A 295 -4.14 -0.08 5.30
N ILE A 296 -3.71 -0.98 4.42
CA ILE A 296 -2.74 -0.69 3.35
C ILE A 296 -3.40 -1.07 2.02
N PRO A 297 -3.31 -0.24 0.96
CA PRO A 297 -3.79 -0.64 -0.35
C PRO A 297 -3.18 -1.99 -0.78
N THR A 298 -3.99 -2.90 -1.29
CA THR A 298 -3.48 -4.17 -1.83
C THR A 298 -2.64 -3.89 -3.07
N LYS A 299 -1.69 -4.78 -3.36
CA LYS A 299 -0.89 -4.70 -4.59
C LYS A 299 -1.77 -4.67 -5.83
N GLU A 300 -2.82 -5.49 -5.84
CA GLU A 300 -3.72 -5.63 -6.97
C GLU A 300 -4.49 -4.34 -7.27
N PHE A 301 -5.04 -3.68 -6.23
CA PHE A 301 -5.74 -2.42 -6.40
C PHE A 301 -4.79 -1.28 -6.77
N TYR A 302 -3.61 -1.22 -6.14
CA TYR A 302 -2.60 -0.21 -6.47
C TYR A 302 -2.13 -0.33 -7.93
N SER A 303 -1.84 -1.55 -8.39
CA SER A 303 -1.48 -1.81 -9.79
C SER A 303 -2.62 -1.49 -10.76
N LEU A 304 -3.88 -1.73 -10.38
CA LEU A 304 -5.03 -1.31 -11.17
C LEU A 304 -5.07 0.21 -11.34
N CYS A 305 -4.92 0.98 -10.25
CA CYS A 305 -4.86 2.43 -10.31
C CYS A 305 -3.75 2.91 -11.27
N GLN A 306 -2.54 2.36 -11.14
CA GLN A 306 -1.42 2.72 -12.00
C GLN A 306 -1.69 2.40 -13.48
N ARG A 307 -2.25 1.22 -13.78
CA ARG A 307 -2.62 0.82 -15.15
C ARG A 307 -3.63 1.77 -15.77
N GLU A 308 -4.53 2.31 -14.97
CA GLU A 308 -5.57 3.29 -15.38
C GLU A 308 -5.06 4.74 -15.40
N GLY A 309 -3.76 4.97 -15.21
CA GLY A 309 -3.12 6.29 -15.22
C GLY A 309 -3.35 7.11 -13.94
N PHE A 310 -3.78 6.48 -12.84
CA PHE A 310 -3.91 7.12 -11.55
C PHE A 310 -2.62 6.99 -10.74
N GLU A 311 -2.04 8.13 -10.38
CA GLU A 311 -0.88 8.24 -9.51
C GLU A 311 -1.32 8.51 -8.07
N TRP A 312 -0.70 7.82 -7.10
CA TRP A 312 -0.93 8.11 -5.70
C TRP A 312 -0.29 9.45 -5.32
N ARG A 313 -1.08 10.33 -4.71
CA ARG A 313 -0.66 11.68 -4.36
C ARG A 313 -0.31 11.81 -2.88
N LEU A 314 -1.22 11.39 -2.01
CA LEU A 314 -1.05 11.48 -0.57
C LEU A 314 -2.02 10.55 0.17
N ARG A 315 -1.68 10.23 1.42
CA ARG A 315 -2.57 9.59 2.39
C ARG A 315 -2.91 10.60 3.46
N ARG A 316 -4.20 10.74 3.76
CA ARG A 316 -4.69 11.61 4.83
C ARG A 316 -4.66 10.85 6.15
N GLU A 317 -4.63 11.58 7.27
CA GLU A 317 -4.53 11.04 8.65
C GLU A 317 -5.55 9.95 8.96
N ASN A 318 -6.69 9.93 8.26
CA ASN A 318 -7.79 8.98 8.45
C ASN A 318 -7.70 7.71 7.60
N GLY A 319 -6.52 7.35 7.09
CA GLY A 319 -6.35 6.16 6.23
C GLY A 319 -7.05 6.27 4.87
N ILE A 320 -7.19 7.51 4.39
CA ILE A 320 -7.80 7.84 3.10
C ILE A 320 -6.68 8.03 2.09
N ASP A 321 -6.69 7.25 1.01
CA ASP A 321 -5.72 7.37 -0.08
C ASP A 321 -6.30 8.21 -1.22
N ASP A 322 -5.47 9.13 -1.73
CA ASP A 322 -5.82 10.07 -2.79
C ASP A 322 -4.99 9.72 -4.02
N PHE A 323 -5.68 9.32 -5.09
CA PHE A 323 -5.08 9.05 -6.39
C PHE A 323 -5.57 10.07 -7.41
N TYR A 324 -4.72 10.39 -8.38
CA TYR A 324 -4.99 11.43 -9.37
C TYR A 324 -4.60 10.97 -10.76
N ASN A 325 -5.47 11.20 -11.73
CA ASN A 325 -5.18 11.04 -13.15
C ASN A 325 -5.24 12.42 -13.82
N LYS A 326 -4.07 12.86 -14.33
CA LYS A 326 -3.91 14.18 -14.97
C LYS A 326 -4.63 14.30 -16.30
N GLU A 327 -4.57 13.26 -17.12
CA GLU A 327 -5.18 13.26 -18.45
C GLU A 327 -6.71 13.27 -18.36
N LYS A 328 -7.26 12.42 -17.49
CA LYS A 328 -8.71 12.34 -17.24
C LYS A 328 -9.21 13.53 -16.40
N LYS A 329 -8.34 14.29 -15.74
CA LYS A 329 -8.67 15.31 -14.73
C LYS A 329 -9.59 14.77 -13.64
N LEU A 330 -9.30 13.56 -13.18
CA LEU A 330 -10.09 12.85 -12.17
C LEU A 330 -9.24 12.56 -10.94
N ARG A 331 -9.89 12.58 -9.79
CA ARG A 331 -9.34 12.10 -8.52
C ARG A 331 -10.16 10.94 -8.00
N ILE A 332 -9.45 9.97 -7.45
CA ILE A 332 -10.02 8.86 -6.72
C ILE A 332 -9.64 9.01 -5.26
N ILE A 333 -10.63 8.96 -4.39
CA ILE A 333 -10.44 8.91 -2.96
C ILE A 333 -10.89 7.52 -2.51
N SER A 334 -9.95 6.68 -2.08
CA SER A 334 -10.25 5.32 -1.61
C SER A 334 -10.05 5.18 -0.10
N ARG A 335 -10.89 4.35 0.52
CA ARG A 335 -10.89 4.11 1.98
C ARG A 335 -11.73 2.89 2.34
N THR A 336 -11.65 2.47 3.60
CA THR A 336 -12.49 1.41 4.17
C THR A 336 -13.39 1.90 5.31
N PRO A 337 -14.53 2.56 5.02
CA PRO A 337 -15.43 3.08 6.05
C PRO A 337 -16.48 2.03 6.48
N THR A 338 -17.14 2.30 7.61
CA THR A 338 -18.39 1.63 8.00
C THR A 338 -19.56 2.59 7.73
N PHE A 339 -20.63 2.08 7.15
CA PHE A 339 -21.85 2.84 6.88
C PHE A 339 -23.02 2.24 7.63
N ASN A 340 -23.54 2.96 8.62
CA ASN A 340 -24.59 2.44 9.53
C ASN A 340 -25.88 2.03 8.80
N ASP A 341 -26.16 2.67 7.67
CA ASP A 341 -27.36 2.50 6.84
C ASP A 341 -27.18 1.48 5.70
N ILE A 342 -25.97 0.93 5.52
CA ILE A 342 -25.68 -0.11 4.54
C ILE A 342 -25.28 -1.41 5.26
N ASN A 343 -24.25 -1.33 6.09
CA ASN A 343 -23.81 -2.43 6.93
C ASN A 343 -23.08 -1.88 8.18
N PRO A 344 -23.78 -1.76 9.33
CA PRO A 344 -23.21 -1.15 10.54
C PRO A 344 -22.08 -1.96 11.18
N GLU A 345 -21.95 -3.25 10.85
CA GLU A 345 -21.01 -4.16 11.51
C GLU A 345 -19.75 -4.42 10.66
N LYS A 346 -19.78 -4.08 9.37
CA LYS A 346 -18.71 -4.42 8.42
C LYS A 346 -18.07 -3.17 7.82
N MET A 347 -16.74 -3.17 7.75
CA MET A 347 -16.01 -2.23 6.90
C MET A 347 -16.24 -2.58 5.44
N LEU A 348 -16.53 -1.56 4.63
CA LEU A 348 -16.74 -1.68 3.20
C LEU A 348 -15.53 -1.11 2.46
N PHE A 349 -15.34 -1.47 1.19
CA PHE A 349 -14.40 -0.76 0.34
C PHE A 349 -15.15 0.34 -0.43
N THR A 350 -14.59 1.55 -0.48
CA THR A 350 -15.19 2.66 -1.22
C THR A 350 -14.20 3.37 -2.08
N ILE A 351 -14.68 3.81 -3.25
CA ILE A 351 -13.98 4.67 -4.19
C ILE A 351 -14.88 5.87 -4.45
N ASN A 352 -14.41 7.07 -4.15
CA ASN A 352 -15.09 8.31 -4.52
C ASN A 352 -14.40 8.92 -5.73
N PHE A 353 -15.17 9.31 -6.73
CA PHE A 353 -14.71 10.07 -7.88
C PHE A 353 -15.06 11.53 -7.71
N VAL A 354 -14.06 12.39 -7.90
CA VAL A 354 -14.21 13.84 -7.87
C VAL A 354 -13.46 14.41 -9.06
N ARG A 355 -14.02 15.45 -9.68
CA ARG A 355 -13.32 16.17 -10.74
C ARG A 355 -12.15 16.95 -10.15
N HIS A 356 -11.02 16.96 -10.84
CA HIS A 356 -9.91 17.81 -10.46
C HIS A 356 -9.91 19.08 -11.29
N ASP A 357 -10.14 20.22 -10.63
CA ASP A 357 -9.68 21.50 -11.15
C ASP A 357 -8.27 21.77 -10.63
N ASP A 358 -7.33 22.04 -11.55
CA ASP A 358 -5.91 22.31 -11.28
C ASP A 358 -5.70 23.48 -10.28
N ALA A 359 -6.73 24.27 -9.99
CA ALA A 359 -6.66 25.51 -9.23
C ALA A 359 -6.87 25.37 -7.71
N LYS A 360 -7.47 24.29 -7.20
CA LYS A 360 -7.70 24.14 -5.75
C LYS A 360 -7.65 22.67 -5.34
N VAL A 361 -6.82 22.35 -4.36
CA VAL A 361 -6.98 21.11 -3.58
C VAL A 361 -8.30 21.28 -2.84
N ALA A 362 -9.41 20.82 -3.44
CA ALA A 362 -10.62 20.66 -2.67
C ALA A 362 -10.25 19.77 -1.47
N PRO A 363 -10.49 20.21 -0.22
CA PRO A 363 -10.54 19.26 0.87
C PRO A 363 -11.48 18.16 0.38
N ALA A 364 -11.08 16.88 0.48
CA ALA A 364 -12.06 15.83 0.39
C ALA A 364 -13.07 16.23 1.45
N MET A 365 -14.24 16.71 1.01
CA MET A 365 -15.22 17.16 1.96
C MET A 365 -15.46 15.96 2.86
N PRO A 366 -15.55 16.13 4.18
CA PRO A 366 -16.18 15.11 4.98
C PRO A 366 -17.54 14.90 4.33
N SER A 367 -17.69 13.77 3.62
CA SER A 367 -18.92 13.45 2.91
C SER A 367 -20.04 13.72 3.90
N PRO A 368 -20.99 14.62 3.61
CA PRO A 368 -21.88 15.18 4.64
C PRO A 368 -22.85 14.16 5.23
N ILE A 369 -22.71 12.89 4.86
CA ILE A 369 -23.58 11.78 5.22
C ILE A 369 -22.68 10.59 5.51
N LEU A 370 -22.11 10.62 6.71
CA LEU A 370 -22.21 9.58 7.72
C LEU A 370 -21.18 10.00 8.75
N LYS A 371 -21.58 10.10 10.02
CA LYS A 371 -20.62 10.02 11.11
C LYS A 371 -19.96 8.65 10.98
N ALA A 372 -18.95 8.53 10.11
CA ALA A 372 -18.07 7.39 10.07
C ALA A 372 -17.46 7.35 11.46
N LYS A 373 -17.95 6.45 12.31
CA LYS A 373 -17.21 6.06 13.49
C LYS A 373 -16.03 5.26 12.95
N MET A 374 -14.97 5.96 12.57
CA MET A 374 -13.67 5.32 12.52
C MET A 374 -13.32 4.96 13.97
N ASN A 375 -12.91 3.73 14.17
CA ASN A 375 -12.60 3.23 15.49
C ASN A 375 -11.49 4.10 16.12
N PRO A 376 -11.63 4.59 17.36
CA PRO A 376 -10.56 5.32 18.06
C PRO A 376 -9.33 4.45 18.39
N SER A 377 -9.36 3.15 18.08
CA SER A 377 -8.34 2.19 18.51
C SER A 377 -7.11 2.17 17.61
N THR A 378 -6.37 3.29 17.54
CA THR A 378 -4.91 3.30 17.23
C THR A 378 -4.21 4.60 17.67
N ASN A 379 -4.88 5.47 18.45
CA ASN A 379 -4.44 6.86 18.60
C ASN A 379 -3.30 7.12 19.61
N GLU A 380 -2.63 6.10 20.15
CA GLU A 380 -1.49 6.32 21.06
C GLU A 380 -0.12 5.89 20.50
N ASN A 381 -0.05 5.00 19.50
CA ASN A 381 1.23 4.63 18.89
C ASN A 381 1.46 5.19 17.47
N ALA A 382 0.42 5.59 16.75
CA ALA A 382 0.55 6.26 15.44
C ALA A 382 0.82 7.77 15.56
N ASN A 383 0.49 8.38 16.71
CA ASN A 383 0.67 9.81 16.95
C ASN A 383 2.14 10.25 17.15
N GLN A 384 3.09 9.32 17.19
CA GLN A 384 4.51 9.66 17.22
C GLN A 384 5.20 9.68 15.85
N SER A 385 4.62 9.08 14.79
CA SER A 385 5.22 9.12 13.45
C SER A 385 4.55 10.11 12.49
N MET A 386 3.30 10.52 12.75
CA MET A 386 2.60 11.50 11.88
C MET A 386 2.66 12.96 12.38
N ARG A 387 3.14 13.21 13.60
CA ARG A 387 3.31 14.58 14.14
C ARG A 387 4.73 15.10 13.98
N LEU A 388 5.25 15.16 12.76
CA LEU A 388 6.37 16.03 12.39
C LEU A 388 6.30 16.30 10.88
N ARG A 389 5.32 17.11 10.45
CA ARG A 389 5.44 18.05 9.32
C ARG A 389 4.57 19.27 9.58
#